data_AF-A0A2A5YBR7-F1
#
_entry.id   AF-A0A2A5YBR7-F1
#
_cell.length_a   1.000
_cell.length_b   1.000
_cell.length_c   1.000
_cell.angle_alpha   90.00
_cell.angle_beta   90.00
_cell.angle_gamma   90.00
#
_symmetry.space_group_name_H-M   'P 1'
#
loop_
_entity.id
_entity.type
_entity.pdbx_description
1 polymer ?
#
loop_
_entity_poly.entity_id
_entity_poly.type
_entity_poly.pdbx_seq_one_letter_code
_entity_poly.pdbx_strand_id
1 'polypeptide(L)'
;MDTFMDEIKNIKMLTRVVAVAVLINFVIIALLVGPDAVGFDPTYGPITGILNFVIAFCTSGVLMGIYVVFDVKKTFDLAHMHNVLFVAVCAQMLFALGAVFNYNSVFETVLDTDTIWAVSGSFNNTVFILYGLYAYLLVTRDHNNLLSKRTQNVGKIFAGIIVPVQILTLFGLVPQVVFAPLFVLGGVILYPLFMIGIGDAIGNYQKTEG
;
A
#
# COMPACT_ATOMS: atom_id res chain seq x y z
N MET A 1 -24.75 -9.25 -3.38
CA MET A 1 -23.93 -10.38 -2.90
C MET A 1 -23.45 -11.20 -4.10
N ASP A 2 -24.34 -11.49 -5.05
CA ASP A 2 -23.99 -12.22 -6.30
C ASP A 2 -22.95 -11.47 -7.14
N THR A 3 -23.10 -10.15 -7.30
CA THR A 3 -22.12 -9.28 -7.96
C THR A 3 -20.72 -9.33 -7.33
N PHE A 4 -20.64 -9.48 -6.00
CA PHE A 4 -19.34 -9.58 -5.32
C PHE A 4 -18.66 -10.93 -5.63
N MET A 5 -19.43 -12.02 -5.61
CA MET A 5 -18.93 -13.35 -5.95
C MET A 5 -18.40 -13.40 -7.39
N ASP A 6 -19.05 -12.70 -8.31
CA ASP A 6 -18.59 -12.56 -9.69
C ASP A 6 -17.28 -11.76 -9.79
N GLU A 7 -17.08 -10.79 -8.89
CA GLU A 7 -15.90 -9.92 -8.84
C GLU A 7 -14.71 -10.47 -8.03
N ILE A 8 -14.86 -11.57 -7.28
CA ILE A 8 -13.77 -12.18 -6.47
C ILE A 8 -12.50 -12.42 -7.30
N LYS A 9 -12.66 -12.92 -8.52
CA LYS A 9 -11.52 -13.17 -9.43
C LYS A 9 -10.82 -11.87 -9.81
N ASN A 10 -11.59 -10.80 -10.01
CA ASN A 10 -11.05 -9.47 -10.32
C ASN A 10 -10.29 -8.92 -9.12
N ILE A 11 -10.84 -9.02 -7.91
CA ILE A 11 -10.19 -8.54 -6.68
C ILE A 11 -8.88 -9.31 -6.41
N LYS A 12 -8.86 -10.63 -6.60
CA LYS A 12 -7.63 -11.42 -6.54
C LYS A 12 -6.59 -10.97 -7.57
N MET A 13 -7.03 -10.59 -8.77
CA MET A 13 -6.14 -10.05 -9.78
C MET A 13 -5.58 -8.69 -9.36
N LEU A 14 -6.39 -7.83 -8.73
CA LEU A 14 -5.94 -6.52 -8.21
C LEU A 14 -4.80 -6.68 -7.21
N THR A 15 -4.84 -7.67 -6.30
CA THR A 15 -3.73 -7.85 -5.35
C THR A 15 -2.41 -8.23 -6.04
N ARG A 16 -2.48 -9.00 -7.13
CA ARG A 16 -1.32 -9.36 -7.94
C ARG A 16 -0.78 -8.17 -8.71
N VAL A 17 -1.67 -7.33 -9.26
CA VAL A 17 -1.29 -6.08 -9.92
C VAL A 17 -0.56 -5.17 -8.92
N VAL A 18 -1.08 -5.01 -7.69
CA VAL A 18 -0.37 -4.24 -6.64
C VAL A 18 1.01 -4.83 -6.38
N ALA A 19 1.12 -6.13 -6.14
CA ALA A 19 2.39 -6.78 -5.84
C ALA A 19 3.43 -6.58 -6.95
N VAL A 20 3.03 -6.77 -8.22
CA VAL A 20 3.92 -6.59 -9.38
C VAL A 20 4.27 -5.12 -9.59
N ALA A 21 3.31 -4.21 -9.49
CA ALA A 21 3.54 -2.79 -9.67
C ALA A 21 4.49 -2.23 -8.60
N VAL A 22 4.40 -2.66 -7.35
CA VAL A 22 5.36 -2.30 -6.29
C VAL A 22 6.78 -2.73 -6.65
N LEU A 23 6.96 -3.96 -7.13
CA LEU A 23 8.27 -4.46 -7.55
C LEU A 23 8.82 -3.67 -8.74
N ILE A 24 8.01 -3.42 -9.77
CA ILE A 24 8.42 -2.63 -10.94
C ILE A 24 8.81 -1.21 -10.51
N ASN A 25 7.99 -0.57 -9.66
CA ASN A 25 8.25 0.77 -9.17
C ASN A 25 9.57 0.84 -8.39
N PHE A 26 9.83 -0.16 -7.53
CA PHE A 26 11.12 -0.27 -6.83
C PHE A 26 12.30 -0.44 -7.80
N VAL A 27 12.17 -1.29 -8.82
CA VAL A 27 13.24 -1.49 -9.82
C VAL A 27 13.57 -0.19 -10.54
N ILE A 28 12.55 0.59 -10.92
CA ILE A 28 12.76 1.91 -11.55
C ILE A 28 13.50 2.85 -10.60
N ILE A 29 13.02 3.00 -9.36
CA ILE A 29 13.61 3.92 -8.38
C ILE A 29 15.05 3.50 -8.05
N ALA A 30 15.29 2.22 -7.77
CA ALA A 30 16.58 1.74 -7.29
C ALA A 30 17.64 1.61 -8.38
N LEU A 31 17.27 1.19 -9.60
CA LEU A 31 18.23 0.86 -10.66
C LEU A 31 18.29 1.89 -11.79
N LEU A 32 17.18 2.58 -12.09
CA LEU A 32 17.13 3.51 -13.23
C LEU A 32 17.29 4.97 -12.79
N VAL A 33 16.64 5.35 -11.69
CA VAL A 33 16.76 6.69 -11.09
C VAL A 33 17.99 6.75 -10.18
N GLY A 34 18.19 5.72 -9.36
CA GLY A 34 19.33 5.60 -8.46
C GLY A 34 19.05 6.15 -7.05
N PRO A 35 19.70 5.60 -6.02
CA PRO A 35 19.38 5.89 -4.62
C PRO A 35 19.77 7.30 -4.16
N ASP A 36 20.70 7.94 -4.87
CA ASP A 36 21.23 9.27 -4.54
C ASP A 36 20.49 10.40 -5.30
N ALA A 37 19.53 10.06 -6.17
CA ALA A 37 18.74 11.04 -6.90
C ALA A 37 17.80 11.78 -5.95
N VAL A 38 17.73 13.11 -6.11
CA VAL A 38 16.88 13.99 -5.31
C VAL A 38 15.96 14.77 -6.24
N GLY A 39 14.70 14.91 -5.85
CA GLY A 39 13.69 15.62 -6.64
C GLY A 39 12.94 14.71 -7.62
N PHE A 40 12.15 15.32 -8.49
CA PHE A 40 11.36 14.66 -9.50
C PHE A 40 12.22 14.35 -10.72
N ASP A 41 12.25 13.08 -11.15
CA ASP A 41 12.93 12.67 -12.39
C ASP A 41 11.99 12.92 -13.59
N PRO A 42 12.37 13.77 -14.57
CA PRO A 42 11.50 14.03 -15.72
C PRO A 42 11.20 12.83 -16.62
N THR A 43 12.10 11.84 -16.64
CA THR A 43 12.01 10.65 -17.51
C THR A 43 11.16 9.57 -16.86
N TYR A 44 11.42 9.27 -15.59
CA TYR A 44 10.80 8.16 -14.86
C TYR A 44 9.75 8.60 -13.83
N GLY A 45 9.72 9.87 -13.43
CA GLY A 45 8.72 10.45 -12.54
C GLY A 45 7.28 10.26 -13.02
N PRO A 46 6.94 10.50 -14.30
CA PRO A 46 5.61 10.20 -14.83
C PRO A 46 5.23 8.73 -14.70
N ILE A 47 6.17 7.82 -14.98
CA ILE A 47 5.94 6.37 -14.94
C ILE A 47 5.70 5.91 -13.50
N THR A 48 6.57 6.31 -12.56
CA THR A 48 6.44 5.97 -11.14
C THR A 48 5.20 6.60 -10.52
N GLY A 49 4.81 7.82 -10.90
CA GLY A 49 3.57 8.46 -10.48
C GLY A 49 2.33 7.66 -10.91
N ILE A 50 2.25 7.24 -12.18
CA ILE A 50 1.16 6.40 -12.69
C ILE A 50 1.14 5.04 -11.99
N LEU A 51 2.30 4.39 -11.79
CA LEU A 51 2.38 3.12 -11.06
C LEU A 51 1.86 3.27 -9.62
N ASN A 52 2.25 4.32 -8.91
CA ASN A 52 1.77 4.61 -7.57
C ASN A 52 0.25 4.87 -7.54
N PHE A 53 -0.29 5.55 -8.57
CA PHE A 53 -1.73 5.73 -8.73
C PHE A 53 -2.43 4.37 -8.90
N VAL A 54 -1.94 3.51 -9.79
CA VAL A 54 -2.50 2.17 -10.03
C VAL A 54 -2.42 1.32 -8.75
N ILE A 55 -1.30 1.36 -8.02
CA ILE A 55 -1.13 0.68 -6.73
C ILE A 55 -2.21 1.13 -5.74
N ALA A 56 -2.39 2.44 -5.56
CA ALA A 56 -3.38 2.99 -4.63
C ALA A 56 -4.82 2.65 -5.06
N PHE A 57 -5.13 2.80 -6.36
CA PHE A 57 -6.43 2.46 -6.93
C PHE A 57 -6.77 0.98 -6.69
N CYS A 58 -5.88 0.06 -7.10
CA CYS A 58 -6.08 -1.37 -6.92
C CYS A 58 -6.17 -1.73 -5.42
N THR A 59 -5.37 -1.08 -4.56
CA THR A 59 -5.42 -1.31 -3.11
C THR A 59 -6.77 -0.90 -2.52
N SER A 60 -7.38 0.20 -2.98
CA SER A 60 -8.74 0.56 -2.55
C SER A 60 -9.78 -0.51 -2.94
N GLY A 61 -9.64 -1.10 -4.14
CA GLY A 61 -10.43 -2.25 -4.57
C GLY A 61 -10.23 -3.50 -3.70
N VAL A 62 -8.98 -3.79 -3.32
CA VAL A 62 -8.65 -4.90 -2.42
C VAL A 62 -9.24 -4.68 -1.03
N LEU A 63 -9.21 -3.45 -0.51
CA LEU A 63 -9.85 -3.11 0.76
C LEU A 63 -11.35 -3.42 0.74
N MET A 64 -12.07 -3.09 -0.34
CA MET A 64 -13.48 -3.48 -0.49
C MET A 64 -13.67 -5.00 -0.42
N GLY A 65 -12.77 -5.77 -1.04
CA GLY A 65 -12.74 -7.23 -0.92
C GLY A 65 -12.53 -7.74 0.50
N ILE A 66 -11.57 -7.15 1.22
CA ILE A 66 -11.30 -7.50 2.61
C ILE A 66 -12.51 -7.19 3.49
N TYR A 67 -13.17 -6.05 3.27
CA TYR A 67 -14.34 -5.63 4.04
C TYR A 67 -15.45 -6.70 4.07
N VAL A 68 -15.70 -7.32 2.92
CA VAL A 68 -16.70 -8.37 2.76
C VAL A 68 -16.20 -9.71 3.28
N VAL A 69 -15.03 -10.17 2.83
CA VAL A 69 -14.52 -11.52 3.11
C VAL A 69 -14.21 -11.73 4.60
N PHE A 70 -13.67 -10.70 5.26
CA PHE A 70 -13.28 -10.77 6.67
C PHE A 70 -14.36 -10.25 7.62
N ASP A 71 -15.58 -9.98 7.11
CA ASP A 71 -16.67 -9.46 7.93
C ASP A 71 -16.25 -8.24 8.78
N VAL A 72 -15.48 -7.32 8.20
CA VAL A 72 -14.76 -6.25 8.93
C VAL A 72 -15.67 -5.47 9.89
N LYS A 73 -16.94 -5.27 9.51
CA LYS A 73 -17.97 -4.60 10.33
C LYS A 73 -18.23 -5.23 11.70
N LYS A 74 -17.88 -6.51 11.92
CA LYS A 74 -18.12 -7.22 13.18
C LYS A 74 -17.09 -6.85 14.26
N THR A 75 -15.97 -6.23 13.91
CA THR A 75 -14.90 -5.89 14.84
C THR A 75 -14.63 -4.39 14.78
N PHE A 76 -14.89 -3.66 15.87
CA PHE A 76 -14.85 -2.20 15.89
C PHE A 76 -13.47 -1.62 15.52
N ASP A 77 -12.39 -2.16 16.09
CA ASP A 77 -11.02 -1.70 15.84
C ASP A 77 -10.61 -1.90 14.37
N LEU A 78 -10.88 -3.09 13.81
CA LEU A 78 -10.62 -3.39 12.41
C LEU A 78 -11.48 -2.53 11.48
N ALA A 79 -12.76 -2.32 11.79
CA ALA A 79 -13.66 -1.49 10.99
C ALA A 79 -13.24 -0.02 10.97
N HIS A 80 -12.89 0.54 12.14
CA HIS A 80 -12.41 1.91 12.23
C HIS A 80 -11.11 2.09 11.45
N MET A 81 -10.13 1.21 11.68
CA MET A 81 -8.85 1.25 10.96
C MET A 81 -9.02 1.03 9.46
N HIS A 82 -9.95 0.17 9.04
CA HIS A 82 -10.27 -0.04 7.63
C HIS A 82 -10.70 1.26 6.94
N ASN A 83 -11.64 1.99 7.55
CA ASN A 83 -12.14 3.25 7.00
C ASN A 83 -11.05 4.31 6.94
N VAL A 84 -10.24 4.43 8.00
CA VAL A 84 -9.10 5.36 8.04
C VAL A 84 -8.09 5.03 6.94
N LEU A 85 -7.71 3.76 6.80
CA LEU A 85 -6.79 3.34 5.74
C LEU A 85 -7.39 3.58 4.35
N PHE A 86 -8.66 3.26 4.14
CA PHE A 86 -9.33 3.50 2.86
C PHE A 86 -9.25 4.97 2.44
N VAL A 87 -9.56 5.90 3.35
CA VAL A 87 -9.45 7.34 3.10
C VAL A 87 -7.99 7.74 2.81
N ALA A 88 -7.03 7.22 3.58
CA ALA A 88 -5.62 7.51 3.37
C ALA A 88 -5.11 7.03 2.01
N VAL A 89 -5.55 5.85 1.55
CA VAL A 89 -5.23 5.32 0.22
C VAL A 89 -5.84 6.16 -0.90
N CYS A 90 -7.08 6.64 -0.72
CA CYS A 90 -7.69 7.58 -1.67
C CYS A 90 -6.90 8.90 -1.76
N ALA A 91 -6.41 9.42 -0.65
CA ALA A 91 -5.51 10.60 -0.67
C ALA A 91 -4.16 10.27 -1.33
N GLN A 92 -3.56 9.12 -1.01
CA GLN A 92 -2.31 8.63 -1.61
C GLN A 92 -2.41 8.57 -3.14
N MET A 93 -3.56 8.12 -3.64
CA MET A 93 -3.86 8.08 -5.07
C MET A 93 -3.81 9.47 -5.73
N LEU A 94 -4.32 10.51 -5.06
CA LEU A 94 -4.27 11.89 -5.57
C LEU A 94 -2.84 12.43 -5.58
N PHE A 95 -2.08 12.21 -4.49
CA PHE A 95 -0.70 12.66 -4.39
C PHE A 95 0.23 11.96 -5.39
N ALA A 96 -0.07 10.72 -5.78
CA ALA A 96 0.72 9.97 -6.75
C ALA A 96 0.89 10.68 -8.12
N LEU A 97 -0.11 11.48 -8.53
CA LEU A 97 -0.09 12.20 -9.81
C LEU A 97 0.24 13.69 -9.66
N GLY A 98 0.33 14.22 -8.44
CA GLY A 98 0.46 15.65 -8.18
C GLY A 98 1.69 16.28 -8.86
N ALA A 99 2.87 15.68 -8.66
CA ALA A 99 4.10 16.16 -9.28
C ALA A 99 4.07 16.01 -10.81
N VAL A 100 3.47 14.93 -11.33
CA VAL A 100 3.36 14.68 -12.77
C VAL A 100 2.51 15.76 -13.44
N PHE A 101 1.38 16.12 -12.83
CA PHE A 101 0.54 17.23 -13.33
C PHE A 101 1.24 18.57 -13.26
N ASN A 102 1.96 18.85 -12.16
CA ASN A 102 2.69 20.11 -12.00
C ASN A 102 3.82 20.25 -13.03
N TYR A 103 4.61 19.21 -13.25
CA TYR A 103 5.69 19.19 -14.25
C TYR A 103 5.20 19.50 -15.66
N ASN A 104 4.01 19.00 -16.00
CA ASN A 104 3.39 19.19 -17.31
C ASN A 104 2.39 20.37 -17.33
N SER A 105 2.37 21.21 -16.30
CA SER A 105 1.42 22.32 -16.21
C SER A 105 1.73 23.37 -17.26
N VAL A 106 0.70 23.78 -18.00
CA VAL A 106 0.75 24.94 -18.91
C VAL A 106 0.50 26.27 -18.19
N PHE A 107 0.15 26.20 -16.90
CA PHE A 107 -0.09 27.36 -16.03
C PHE A 107 1.10 27.57 -15.11
N GLU A 108 1.34 28.83 -14.73
CA GLU A 108 2.33 29.17 -13.72
C GLU A 108 1.94 28.59 -12.36
N THR A 109 2.89 27.93 -11.69
CA THR A 109 2.66 27.24 -10.42
C THR A 109 3.51 27.85 -9.31
N VAL A 110 2.91 28.07 -8.15
CA VAL A 110 3.62 28.61 -6.97
C VAL A 110 4.55 27.57 -6.33
N LEU A 111 4.10 26.31 -6.25
CA LEU A 111 4.92 25.20 -5.80
C LEU A 111 5.59 24.57 -7.01
N ASP A 112 6.91 24.41 -6.93
CA ASP A 112 7.69 23.67 -7.93
C ASP A 112 7.43 22.15 -7.81
N THR A 113 7.82 21.44 -8.86
CA THR A 113 7.58 20.00 -9.00
C THR A 113 8.30 19.18 -7.93
N ASP A 114 9.53 19.57 -7.55
CA ASP A 114 10.33 18.85 -6.55
C ASP A 114 9.72 18.98 -5.16
N THR A 115 9.20 20.15 -4.83
CA THR A 115 8.48 20.41 -3.58
C THR A 115 7.23 19.54 -3.49
N ILE A 116 6.43 19.46 -4.56
CA ILE A 116 5.22 18.60 -4.57
C ILE A 116 5.60 17.11 -4.48
N TRP A 117 6.68 16.70 -5.15
CA TRP A 117 7.19 15.34 -5.07
C TRP A 117 7.63 14.96 -3.65
N ALA A 118 8.36 15.85 -2.97
CA ALA A 118 8.79 15.65 -1.58
C ALA A 118 7.60 15.55 -0.60
N VAL A 119 6.57 16.38 -0.78
CA VAL A 119 5.32 16.30 0.00
C VAL A 119 4.62 14.95 -0.24
N SER A 120 4.52 14.54 -1.50
CA SER A 120 3.89 13.26 -1.88
C SER A 120 4.63 12.06 -1.28
N GLY A 121 5.98 12.09 -1.29
CA GLY A 121 6.81 11.06 -0.65
C GLY A 121 6.63 11.01 0.87
N SER A 122 6.52 12.17 1.52
CA SER A 122 6.27 12.27 2.97
C SER A 122 4.90 11.70 3.35
N PHE A 123 3.87 11.99 2.55
CA PHE A 123 2.54 11.41 2.71
C PHE A 123 2.59 9.88 2.54
N ASN A 124 3.24 9.40 1.48
CA ASN A 124 3.40 7.97 1.22
C ASN A 124 4.10 7.23 2.38
N ASN A 125 5.16 7.82 2.93
CA ASN A 125 5.85 7.26 4.11
C ASN A 125 4.94 7.20 5.34
N THR A 126 4.12 8.22 5.57
CA THR A 126 3.18 8.26 6.70
C THR A 126 2.10 7.19 6.59
N VAL A 127 1.58 6.92 5.38
CA VAL A 127 0.55 5.89 5.15
C VAL A 127 1.04 4.48 5.50
N PHE A 128 2.35 4.20 5.45
CA PHE A 128 2.88 2.89 5.86
C PHE A 128 2.58 2.52 7.31
N ILE A 129 2.46 3.50 8.22
CA ILE A 129 2.01 3.24 9.60
C ILE A 129 0.62 2.61 9.58
N LEU A 130 -0.29 3.18 8.77
CA LEU A 130 -1.67 2.73 8.66
C LEU A 130 -1.73 1.33 8.02
N TYR A 131 -0.93 1.07 6.99
CA TYR A 131 -0.81 -0.28 6.43
C TYR A 131 -0.34 -1.30 7.46
N GLY A 132 0.68 -0.96 8.27
CA GLY A 132 1.20 -1.85 9.31
C GLY A 132 0.17 -2.15 10.40
N LEU A 133 -0.49 -1.11 10.93
CA LEU A 133 -1.56 -1.28 11.94
C LEU A 133 -2.72 -2.11 11.39
N TYR A 134 -3.15 -1.81 10.16
CA TYR A 134 -4.23 -2.55 9.53
C TYR A 134 -3.87 -4.02 9.28
N ALA A 135 -2.66 -4.31 8.80
CA ALA A 135 -2.20 -5.68 8.60
C ALA A 135 -2.19 -6.48 9.91
N TYR A 136 -1.74 -5.86 11.01
CA TYR A 136 -1.76 -6.48 12.34
C TYR A 136 -3.18 -6.80 12.79
N LEU A 137 -4.10 -5.83 12.70
CA LEU A 137 -5.50 -6.03 13.09
C LEU A 137 -6.17 -7.09 12.21
N LEU A 138 -5.96 -7.05 10.89
CA LEU A 138 -6.55 -8.02 9.98
C LEU A 138 -6.12 -9.45 10.32
N VAL A 139 -4.83 -9.66 10.57
CA VAL A 139 -4.30 -10.98 10.91
C VAL A 139 -4.77 -11.45 12.30
N THR A 140 -4.83 -10.55 13.29
CA THR A 140 -5.21 -10.93 14.66
C THR A 140 -6.71 -11.11 14.84
N ARG A 141 -7.52 -10.52 13.96
CA ARG A 141 -8.99 -10.61 13.95
C ARG A 141 -9.52 -11.54 12.87
N ASP A 142 -8.67 -12.35 12.24
CA ASP A 142 -9.09 -13.39 11.29
C ASP A 142 -9.74 -14.57 12.02
N HIS A 143 -10.97 -14.37 12.49
CA HIS A 143 -11.70 -15.33 13.32
C HIS A 143 -11.99 -16.66 12.60
N ASN A 144 -12.08 -16.64 11.28
CA ASN A 144 -12.42 -17.80 10.45
C ASN A 144 -11.18 -18.51 9.88
N ASN A 145 -9.96 -18.08 10.26
CA ASN A 145 -8.70 -18.59 9.72
C ASN A 145 -8.67 -18.60 8.18
N LEU A 146 -9.22 -17.54 7.56
CA LEU A 146 -9.26 -17.40 6.11
C LEU A 146 -7.85 -17.18 5.54
N LEU A 147 -6.98 -16.52 6.31
CA LEU A 147 -5.58 -16.34 5.95
C LEU A 147 -4.78 -17.60 6.28
N SER A 148 -3.95 -18.01 5.33
CA SER A 148 -2.97 -19.07 5.59
C SER A 148 -2.01 -18.68 6.72
N LYS A 149 -1.46 -19.66 7.44
CA LYS A 149 -0.43 -19.43 8.48
C LYS A 149 0.76 -18.62 7.95
N ARG A 150 1.14 -18.84 6.68
CA ARG A 150 2.19 -18.05 6.01
C ARG A 150 1.79 -16.59 5.91
N THR A 151 0.59 -16.29 5.41
CA THR A 151 0.09 -14.91 5.25
C THR A 151 -0.04 -14.21 6.59
N GLN A 152 -0.53 -14.91 7.62
CA GLN A 152 -0.61 -14.38 8.98
C GLN A 152 0.80 -14.02 9.52
N ASN A 153 1.78 -14.91 9.34
CA ASN A 153 3.16 -14.63 9.77
C ASN A 153 3.76 -13.45 9.01
N VAL A 154 3.60 -13.39 7.69
CA VAL A 154 4.08 -12.26 6.87
C VAL A 154 3.45 -10.96 7.34
N GLY A 155 2.14 -10.91 7.57
CA GLY A 155 1.45 -9.71 8.05
C GLY A 155 1.90 -9.27 9.45
N LYS A 156 2.13 -10.21 10.37
CA LYS A 156 2.67 -9.91 11.71
C LYS A 156 4.10 -9.36 11.65
N ILE A 157 4.97 -9.97 10.85
CA ILE A 157 6.36 -9.51 10.68
C ILE A 157 6.37 -8.14 10.00
N PHE A 158 5.57 -7.96 8.95
CA PHE A 158 5.41 -6.68 8.27
C PHE A 158 5.00 -5.58 9.26
N ALA A 159 3.95 -5.79 10.04
CA ALA A 159 3.49 -4.82 11.03
C ALA A 159 4.52 -4.58 12.13
N GLY A 160 5.15 -5.64 12.64
CA GLY A 160 6.17 -5.58 13.69
C GLY A 160 7.44 -4.84 13.28
N ILE A 161 7.72 -4.73 11.98
CA ILE A 161 8.83 -3.94 11.44
C ILE A 161 8.36 -2.52 11.09
N ILE A 162 7.32 -2.40 10.26
CA ILE A 162 6.92 -1.11 9.69
C ILE A 162 6.42 -0.15 10.76
N VAL A 163 5.58 -0.60 11.70
CA VAL A 163 5.00 0.31 12.69
C VAL A 163 6.09 0.94 13.57
N PRO A 164 7.01 0.17 14.21
CA PRO A 164 8.10 0.78 14.97
C PRO A 164 9.02 1.65 14.14
N VAL A 165 9.42 1.21 12.94
CA VAL A 165 10.33 1.99 12.08
C VAL A 165 9.73 3.34 11.72
N GLN A 166 8.46 3.36 11.32
CA GLN A 166 7.80 4.60 10.94
C GLN A 166 7.57 5.51 12.14
N ILE A 167 7.17 4.98 13.32
CA ILE A 167 7.07 5.77 14.55
C ILE A 167 8.41 6.40 14.90
N LEU A 168 9.51 5.63 14.90
CA LEU A 168 10.85 6.15 15.19
C LEU A 168 11.29 7.19 14.14
N THR A 169 10.90 7.03 12.88
CA THR A 169 11.17 7.98 11.80
C THR A 169 10.48 9.32 12.04
N LEU A 170 9.27 9.34 12.61
CA LEU A 170 8.59 10.59 13.00
C LEU A 170 9.39 11.43 14.02
N PHE A 171 10.25 10.78 14.81
CA PHE A 171 11.15 11.43 15.76
C PHE A 171 12.57 11.61 15.23
N GLY A 172 12.83 11.29 13.97
CA GLY A 172 14.17 11.36 13.37
C GLY A 172 15.18 10.36 13.95
N LEU A 173 14.69 9.26 14.57
CA LEU A 173 15.54 8.30 15.29
C LEU A 173 16.06 7.15 14.42
N VAL A 174 15.62 7.04 13.16
CA VAL A 174 16.07 5.98 12.24
C VAL A 174 17.08 6.57 11.25
N PRO A 175 18.36 6.16 11.31
CA PRO A 175 19.35 6.58 10.32
C PRO A 175 19.01 6.06 8.92
N GLN A 176 19.37 6.81 7.87
CA GLN A 176 19.12 6.44 6.47
C GLN A 176 19.67 5.04 6.11
N VAL A 177 20.87 4.70 6.59
CA VAL A 177 21.52 3.38 6.35
C VAL A 177 20.71 2.21 6.91
N VAL A 178 19.87 2.45 7.91
CA VAL A 178 18.96 1.46 8.51
C VAL A 178 17.59 1.51 7.82
N PHE A 179 17.11 2.71 7.50
CA PHE A 179 15.80 2.92 6.88
C PHE A 179 15.70 2.23 5.52
N ALA A 180 16.69 2.39 4.64
CA ALA A 180 16.62 1.86 3.27
C ALA A 180 16.48 0.32 3.22
N PRO A 181 17.31 -0.48 3.93
CA PRO A 181 17.11 -1.94 3.98
C PRO A 181 15.75 -2.35 4.57
N LEU A 182 15.27 -1.65 5.61
CA LEU A 182 13.98 -1.95 6.23
C LEU A 182 12.81 -1.60 5.30
N PHE A 183 12.94 -0.54 4.50
CA PHE A 183 11.98 -0.18 3.46
C PHE A 183 11.90 -1.28 2.39
N VAL A 184 13.04 -1.80 1.93
CA VAL A 184 13.06 -2.92 0.98
C VAL A 184 12.39 -4.15 1.59
N LEU A 185 12.76 -4.54 2.80
CA LEU A 185 12.17 -5.71 3.45
C LEU A 185 10.66 -5.54 3.66
N GLY A 186 10.23 -4.42 4.24
CA GLY A 186 8.82 -4.17 4.56
C GLY A 186 7.98 -3.86 3.33
N GLY A 187 8.34 -2.81 2.59
CA GLY A 187 7.56 -2.27 1.48
C GLY A 187 7.69 -3.06 0.18
N VAL A 188 8.86 -3.60 -0.13
CA VAL A 188 9.12 -4.25 -1.44
C VAL A 188 8.96 -5.77 -1.38
N ILE A 189 9.23 -6.40 -0.23
CA ILE A 189 9.15 -7.87 -0.10
C ILE A 189 7.90 -8.27 0.68
N LEU A 190 7.77 -7.85 1.94
CA LEU A 190 6.72 -8.34 2.82
C LEU A 190 5.32 -7.85 2.42
N TYR A 191 5.18 -6.58 2.00
CA TYR A 191 3.90 -6.04 1.56
C TYR A 191 3.34 -6.75 0.31
N PRO A 192 4.08 -6.94 -0.79
CA PRO A 192 3.61 -7.73 -1.93
C PRO A 192 3.24 -9.17 -1.57
N LEU A 193 4.04 -9.84 -0.72
CA LEU A 193 3.72 -11.18 -0.24
C LEU A 193 2.42 -11.22 0.57
N PHE A 194 2.19 -10.22 1.41
CA PHE A 194 0.96 -10.08 2.18
C PHE A 194 -0.25 -9.85 1.27
N MET A 195 -0.13 -8.95 0.28
CA MET A 195 -1.18 -8.69 -0.70
C MET A 195 -1.56 -9.94 -1.50
N ILE A 196 -0.58 -10.72 -1.97
CA ILE A 196 -0.85 -12.00 -2.65
C ILE A 196 -1.62 -12.94 -1.72
N GLY A 197 -1.18 -13.07 -0.47
CA GLY A 197 -1.84 -13.92 0.52
C GLY A 197 -3.27 -13.50 0.83
N ILE A 198 -3.56 -12.20 0.87
CA ILE A 198 -4.93 -11.66 0.96
C ILE A 198 -5.74 -12.05 -0.29
N GLY A 199 -5.16 -11.88 -1.47
CA GLY A 199 -5.83 -12.23 -2.73
C GLY A 199 -6.16 -13.71 -2.84
N ASP A 200 -5.33 -14.58 -2.28
CA ASP A 200 -5.62 -16.01 -2.20
C ASP A 200 -6.77 -16.30 -1.22
N ALA A 201 -6.82 -15.64 -0.06
CA ALA A 201 -7.93 -15.77 0.88
C ALA A 201 -9.26 -15.29 0.26
N ILE A 202 -9.26 -14.15 -0.42
CA ILE A 202 -10.43 -13.62 -1.14
C ILE A 202 -10.83 -14.57 -2.28
N GLY A 203 -9.87 -15.03 -3.08
CA GLY A 203 -10.11 -15.92 -4.20
C GLY A 203 -10.68 -17.28 -3.84
N ASN A 204 -10.37 -17.76 -2.64
CA ASN A 204 -10.83 -19.04 -2.11
C ASN A 204 -12.08 -18.89 -1.23
N TYR A 205 -12.62 -17.67 -1.09
CA TYR A 205 -13.79 -17.43 -0.26
C TYR A 205 -14.99 -18.15 -0.86
N GLN A 206 -15.51 -19.12 -0.11
CA GLN A 206 -16.78 -19.78 -0.37
C GLN A 206 -17.74 -19.33 0.72
N LYS A 207 -18.84 -18.70 0.32
CA LYS A 207 -19.89 -18.33 1.27
C LYS A 207 -20.51 -19.63 1.78
N THR A 208 -20.32 -19.95 3.05
CA THR A 208 -21.14 -20.98 3.71
C THR A 208 -22.55 -20.43 3.82
N GLU A 209 -23.50 -21.11 3.17
CA GLU A 209 -24.92 -20.84 3.34
C GLU A 209 -25.28 -21.03 4.81
N GLY A 210 -25.81 -19.97 5.42
CA GLY A 210 -26.42 -19.97 6.74
C GLY A 210 -27.78 -19.32 6.64
#